data_AF-A0A962RM58-F1
#
_entry.id   AF-A0A962RM58-F1
#
_cell.length_a   1.000
_cell.length_b   1.000
_cell.length_c   1.000
_cell.angle_alpha   90.00
_cell.angle_beta   90.00
_cell.angle_gamma   90.00
#
_symmetry.space_group_name_H-M   'P 1'
#
loop_
_entity.id
_entity.type
_entity.pdbx_description
1 polymer ?
#
loop_
_entity_poly.entity_id
_entity_poly.type
_entity_poly.pdbx_seq_one_letter_code
_entity_poly.pdbx_strand_id
1 'polypeptide(L)' 'DPWWNPAVEAQAVDRAHRIGQSRNVMVYRLVAQGTVEEKILQLQSRKKALADAIISADQSLLQGLNDADLELLLS' A
#
# COMPACT_ATOMS: atom_id res chain seq x y z
N ASP A 1 2.65 14.22 5.00
CA ASP A 1 1.48 14.03 4.14
C ASP A 1 1.61 12.75 3.34
N PRO A 2 0.78 11.74 3.62
CA PRO A 2 0.73 10.51 2.85
C PRO A 2 0.26 10.85 1.43
N TRP A 3 1.20 10.76 0.50
CA TRP A 3 0.91 10.92 -0.90
C TRP A 3 -0.04 9.81 -1.35
N TRP A 4 -1.10 10.16 -2.07
CA TRP A 4 -2.18 9.23 -2.44
C TRP A 4 -1.68 8.05 -3.30
N ASN A 5 -0.53 8.20 -3.98
CA ASN A 5 0.12 7.17 -4.78
C ASN A 5 1.31 6.54 -4.03
N PRO A 6 1.16 5.29 -3.52
CA PRO A 6 2.23 4.57 -2.81
C PRO A 6 3.53 4.42 -3.61
N ALA A 7 3.46 4.36 -4.94
CA ALA A 7 4.62 4.16 -5.80
C ALA A 7 5.59 5.34 -5.77
N VAL A 8 5.07 6.56 -5.56
CA VAL A 8 5.90 7.77 -5.44
C VAL A 8 6.68 7.76 -4.12
N GLU A 9 6.05 7.27 -3.05
CA GLU A 9 6.73 7.12 -1.76
C GLU A 9 7.81 6.04 -1.83
N ALA A 10 7.50 4.89 -2.45
CA ALA A 10 8.49 3.84 -2.69
C ALA A 10 9.69 4.38 -3.48
N GLN A 11 9.45 5.15 -4.54
CA GLN A 11 10.51 5.79 -5.31
C GLN A 11 11.36 6.76 -4.47
N ALA A 12 10.75 7.50 -3.55
CA ALA A 12 11.48 8.38 -2.65
C ALA A 12 12.36 7.59 -1.66
N VAL A 13 11.88 6.45 -1.16
CA VAL A 13 12.66 5.53 -0.33
C VAL A 13 13.82 4.91 -1.12
N ASP A 14 13.59 4.48 -2.35
CA ASP A 14 14.60 3.87 -3.22
C ASP A 14 15.75 4.84 -3.57
N ARG A 15 15.49 6.15 -3.56
CA ARG A 15 16.55 7.16 -3.72
C ARG A 15 17.53 7.17 -2.54
N ALA A 16 17.03 6.94 -1.33
CA ALA A 16 17.85 6.87 -0.12
C ALA A 16 18.49 5.48 0.07
N HIS A 17 17.74 4.43 -0.25
CA HIS A 17 18.18 3.04 -0.15
C HIS A 17 18.80 2.55 -1.47
N ARG A 18 20.05 2.93 -1.72
CA ARG A 18 20.79 2.60 -2.96
C ARG A 18 22.03 1.76 -2.71
N ILE A 19 22.43 0.95 -3.72
CA ILE A 19 23.67 0.16 -3.71
C ILE A 19 24.86 1.07 -3.37
N GLY A 20 25.65 0.66 -2.37
CA GLY A 20 26.78 1.42 -1.85
C GLY A 20 26.48 2.22 -0.57
N GLN A 21 25.22 2.30 -0.15
CA GLN A 21 24.87 2.78 1.18
C GLN A 21 25.22 1.73 2.24
N SER A 22 26.01 2.12 3.25
CA SER A 22 26.44 1.25 4.36
C SER A 22 25.70 1.53 5.67
N ARG A 23 24.93 2.62 5.72
CA ARG A 23 24.17 3.03 6.91
C ARG A 23 22.71 2.60 6.78
N ASN A 24 22.10 2.23 7.91
CA ASN A 24 20.66 1.96 7.95
C ASN A 24 19.87 3.20 7.50
N VAL A 25 18.96 2.98 6.55
CA VAL A 25 17.98 3.97 6.11
C VAL A 25 16.71 3.79 6.94
N MET A 26 16.33 4.81 7.71
CA MET A 26 15.09 4.84 8.46
C MET A 26 14.06 5.69 7.72
N VAL A 27 12.89 5.14 7.48
CA VAL A 27 11.77 5.83 6.83
C VAL A 27 10.69 6.04 7.87
N TYR A 28 10.37 7.30 8.14
CA TYR A 28 9.29 7.67 9.06
C TYR A 28 8.13 8.23 8.26
N ARG A 29 6.95 7.63 8.44
CA ARG A 29 5.70 8.15 7.92
C ARG A 29 4.95 8.83 9.05
N LEU A 30 4.77 10.14 8.93
CA LEU A 30 3.95 10.91 9.86
C LEU A 30 2.50 10.87 9.38
N VAL A 31 1.59 10.54 10.30
CA VAL A 31 0.16 10.37 10.01
C VAL A 31 -0.63 11.07 11.11
N ALA A 32 -1.54 11.96 10.73
CA ALA A 32 -2.43 12.60 11.67
C ALA A 32 -3.62 11.70 12.02
N GLN A 33 -3.78 11.38 13.30
CA GLN A 33 -4.86 10.53 13.80
C GLN A 33 -6.23 11.20 13.64
N GLY A 34 -7.26 10.42 13.27
CA GLY A 34 -8.62 10.91 13.11
C GLY A 34 -8.83 11.77 11.86
N THR A 35 -7.84 11.84 10.98
CA THR A 35 -7.90 12.62 9.73
C THR A 35 -8.11 11.74 8.50
N VAL A 36 -8.24 12.38 7.35
CA VAL A 36 -8.34 11.70 6.06
C VAL A 36 -7.10 10.85 5.76
N GLU A 37 -5.93 11.23 6.27
CA GLU A 37 -4.66 10.52 6.09
C GLU A 37 -4.71 9.07 6.62
N GLU A 38 -5.32 8.88 7.79
CA GLU A 38 -5.51 7.55 8.40
C GLU A 38 -6.43 6.67 7.56
N LYS A 39 -7.52 7.24 7.03
CA LYS A 39 -8.48 6.52 6.16
C LYS A 39 -7.83 6.10 4.85
N ILE A 40 -7.01 6.97 4.25
CA ILE A 40 -6.27 6.66 3.01
C ILE A 40 -5.32 5.47 3.25
N LEU A 41 -4.61 5.45 4.38
CA LEU A 41 -3.71 4.33 4.71
C LEU A 41 -4.44 3.00 4.90
N GLN A 42 -5.59 3.02 5.58
CA GLN A 42 -6.44 1.83 5.73
C GLN A 42 -6.92 1.32 4.37
N LEU A 43 -7.33 2.22 3.48
CA LEU A 43 -7.78 1.88 2.13
C LEU A 43 -6.64 1.30 1.28
N GLN A 44 -5.46 1.90 1.31
CA GLN A 44 -4.26 1.36 0.64
C GLN A 44 -3.90 -0.04 1.16
N SER A 45 -3.97 -0.26 2.47
CA SER A 45 -3.69 -1.57 3.08
C SER A 45 -4.69 -2.64 2.62
N ARG A 46 -5.99 -2.30 2.60
CA ARG A 46 -7.05 -3.21 2.10
C ARG A 46 -6.84 -3.55 0.63
N LYS A 47 -6.54 -2.54 -0.21
CA LYS A 47 -6.28 -2.74 -1.65
C LYS A 47 -5.07 -3.65 -1.88
N LYS A 48 -3.99 -3.46 -1.11
CA LYS A 48 -2.80 -4.32 -1.21
C LYS A 48 -3.08 -5.76 -0.80
N ALA A 49 -3.75 -5.97 0.35
CA ALA A 49 -4.09 -7.31 0.82
C ALA A 49 -4.95 -8.07 -0.20
N LEU A 50 -5.88 -7.36 -0.85
CA LEU A 50 -6.72 -7.92 -1.89
C LEU A 50 -5.94 -8.30 -3.15
N ALA A 51 -5.02 -7.44 -3.60
CA ALA A 51 -4.13 -7.74 -4.72
C ALA A 51 -3.22 -8.94 -4.42
N ASP A 52 -2.63 -9.00 -3.22
CA ASP A 52 -1.78 -10.11 -2.79
C ASP A 52 -2.57 -11.43 -2.73
N ALA A 53 -3.82 -11.40 -2.24
CA ALA A 53 -4.71 -12.57 -2.22
C ALA A 53 -5.05 -13.11 -3.62
N ILE A 54 -5.22 -12.21 -4.61
CA ILE A 54 -5.46 -12.61 -6.01
C ILE A 54 -4.21 -13.23 -6.62
N ILE A 55 -3.04 -12.63 -6.42
CA ILE A 55 -1.76 -13.10 -6.97
C ILE A 55 -1.36 -14.46 -6.37
N SER A 56 -1.67 -14.68 -5.09
CA SER A 56 -1.39 -15.96 -4.40
C SER A 56 -2.33 -17.10 -4.79
N ALA A 57 -3.36 -16.85 -5.61
CA ALA A 57 -4.21 -17.84 -6.27
C ALA A 57 -4.82 -18.91 -5.33
N ASP A 58 -5.28 -18.51 -4.15
CA ASP A 58 -6.12 -19.37 -3.32
C ASP A 58 -7.57 -19.28 -3.83
N GLN A 59 -8.03 -20.30 -4.55
CA GLN A 59 -9.37 -20.31 -5.17
C GLN A 59 -10.51 -20.07 -4.18
N SER A 60 -10.30 -20.34 -2.88
CA SER A 60 -11.31 -20.09 -1.84
C SER A 60 -11.49 -18.60 -1.52
N LEU A 61 -10.44 -17.77 -1.66
CA LEU A 61 -10.51 -16.32 -1.43
C LEU A 61 -11.22 -15.60 -2.58
N LEU A 62 -11.06 -16.10 -3.81
CA LEU A 62 -11.74 -15.57 -4.99
C LEU A 62 -13.27 -15.74 -4.93
N GLN A 63 -13.77 -16.76 -4.21
CA GLN A 63 -15.22 -16.97 -4.04
C GLN A 63 -15.90 -15.95 -3.12
N GLY A 64 -15.12 -15.22 -2.29
CA GLY A 64 -15.64 -14.18 -1.40
C GLY A 64 -15.54 -12.76 -1.96
N LEU A 65 -14.93 -12.58 -3.14
CA LEU A 65 -14.80 -11.28 -3.79
C LEU A 65 -16.16 -10.82 -4.32
N ASN A 66 -16.54 -9.59 -3.97
CA ASN A 66 -17.72 -8.94 -4.52
C ASN A 66 -17.31 -7.83 -5.51
N ASP A 67 -18.28 -7.32 -6.26
CA ASP A 67 -18.07 -6.27 -7.27
C ASP A 67 -17.45 -4.99 -6.68
N ALA A 68 -17.78 -4.66 -5.42
CA ALA A 68 -17.22 -3.48 -4.75
C ALA A 68 -15.72 -3.65 -4.41
N ASP A 69 -15.27 -4.88 -4.10
CA ASP A 69 -13.86 -5.19 -3.89
C ASP A 69 -13.08 -5.15 -5.22
N LEU A 70 -13.71 -5.55 -6.34
CA LEU A 70 -13.13 -5.41 -7.68
C LEU A 70 -13.03 -3.94 -8.12
N GLU A 71 -14.06 -3.15 -7.86
CA GLU A 71 -14.05 -1.71 -8.14
C GLU A 71 -12.96 -0.99 -7.34
N LEU A 72 -12.79 -1.35 -6.07
CA LEU A 72 -11.72 -0.84 -5.20
C LEU A 72 -10.31 -1.16 -5.73
N LEU A 73 -10.12 -2.29 -6.42
CA LEU A 73 -8.85 -2.63 -7.05
C LEU A 73 -8.57 -1.79 -8.30
N LEU A 74 -9.59 -1.57 -9.11
CA LEU A 74 -9.48 -0.98 -10.45
C LEU A 74 -9.57 0.55 -10.46
N SER A 75 -10.09 1.17 -9.40
CA SER A 75 -10.07 2.63 -9.16
C SER A 75 -8.71 3.10 -8.64
#